data_AF-A0ABD3N280-F1
#
_entry.id   AF-A0ABD3N280-F1
#
_cell.length_a   1.000
_cell.length_b   1.000
_cell.length_c   1.000
_cell.angle_alpha   90.00
_cell.angle_beta   90.00
_cell.angle_gamma   90.00
#
_symmetry.space_group_name_H-M   'P 1'
#
loop_
_entity.id
_entity.type
_entity.pdbx_description
1 polymer ?
#
loop_
_entity_poly.entity_id
_entity_poly.type
_entity_poly.pdbx_seq_one_letter_code
_entity_poly.pdbx_strand_id
1 'polypeptide(L)' 'MGGKKAPKQEEVTLSKKDQKKVDKLEAQIPYHEGRGNLEEVTKIKDQVAGIWEKAREAQFA' A
#
# COMPACT_ATOMS: atom_id res chain seq x y z
N MET A 1 9.75 -36.66 2.62
CA MET A 1 10.66 -35.58 3.08
C MET A 1 9.81 -34.36 3.41
N GLY A 2 9.75 -33.97 4.69
CA GLY A 2 8.97 -32.83 5.15
C GLY A 2 9.62 -31.52 4.70
N GLY A 3 9.02 -30.87 3.71
CA GLY A 3 9.35 -29.49 3.36
C GLY A 3 8.83 -28.57 4.47
N LYS A 4 9.71 -28.21 5.41
CA LYS A 4 9.52 -27.04 6.27
C LYS A 4 9.36 -25.82 5.35
N LYS A 5 8.11 -25.44 5.07
CA LYS A 5 7.80 -24.18 4.40
C LYS A 5 8.39 -23.08 5.28
N ALA A 6 9.28 -22.27 4.69
CA ALA A 6 9.85 -21.09 5.32
C ALA A 6 8.73 -20.26 5.99
N PRO A 7 9.01 -19.56 7.11
CA PRO A 7 8.05 -18.62 7.67
C PRO A 7 7.69 -17.66 6.54
N LYS A 8 6.45 -17.78 6.07
CA LYS A 8 5.88 -16.97 5.00
C LYS A 8 6.01 -15.56 5.53
N GLN A 9 6.97 -14.78 5.00
CA GLN A 9 7.04 -13.35 5.24
C GLN A 9 5.61 -12.88 5.07
N GLU A 10 5.03 -12.35 6.13
CA GLU A 10 3.68 -11.81 6.11
C GLU A 10 3.72 -10.57 5.23
N GLU A 11 3.72 -10.80 3.92
CA GLU A 11 3.22 -9.86 2.95
C GLU A 11 1.80 -9.57 3.41
N VAL A 12 1.63 -8.40 4.04
CA VAL A 12 0.33 -7.83 4.31
C VAL A 12 -0.41 -7.87 2.98
N THR A 13 -1.46 -8.66 2.88
CA THR A 13 -2.21 -8.75 1.62
C THR A 13 -3.37 -7.77 1.70
N LEU A 14 -3.34 -6.74 0.85
CA LEU A 14 -4.48 -5.83 0.72
C LEU A 14 -5.70 -6.57 0.17
N SER A 15 -6.88 -6.20 0.64
CA SER A 15 -8.12 -6.59 -0.03
C SER A 15 -8.15 -6.03 -1.45
N LYS A 16 -8.83 -6.71 -2.37
CA LYS A 16 -8.96 -6.30 -3.78
C LYS A 16 -9.51 -4.87 -3.94
N LYS A 17 -10.29 -4.39 -2.97
CA LYS A 17 -10.79 -3.00 -2.92
C LYS A 17 -9.69 -2.00 -2.57
N ASP A 18 -8.87 -2.31 -1.58
CA ASP A 18 -7.80 -1.43 -1.11
C ASP A 18 -6.62 -1.42 -2.07
N GLN A 19 -6.29 -2.57 -2.67
CA GLN A 19 -5.30 -2.65 -3.76
C GLN A 19 -5.67 -1.72 -4.93
N LYS A 20 -6.94 -1.68 -5.34
CA LYS A 20 -7.41 -0.76 -6.40
C LYS A 20 -7.32 0.71 -6.00
N LYS A 21 -7.52 1.04 -4.71
CA LYS A 21 -7.37 2.40 -4.22
C LYS A 21 -5.90 2.82 -4.24
N VAL A 22 -5.02 1.95 -3.74
CA VAL A 22 -3.57 2.18 -3.75
C VAL A 22 -3.07 2.39 -5.18
N ASP A 23 -3.41 1.50 -6.11
CA ASP A 23 -3.04 1.63 -7.53
C ASP A 23 -3.49 2.95 -8.15
N LYS A 24 -4.75 3.37 -7.90
CA LYS A 24 -5.27 4.66 -8.36
C LYS A 24 -4.56 5.86 -7.74
N LEU A 25 -4.19 5.77 -6.47
CA LEU A 25 -3.46 6.81 -5.75
C LEU A 25 -2.03 6.93 -6.28
N GLU A 26 -1.33 5.80 -6.42
CA GLU A 26 0.03 5.75 -6.95
C GLU A 26 0.10 6.23 -8.40
N ALA A 27 -0.90 5.91 -9.24
CA ALA A 27 -0.99 6.42 -10.59
C ALA A 27 -1.13 7.95 -10.70
N GLN A 28 -1.58 8.63 -9.63
CA GLN A 28 -1.68 10.09 -9.59
C GLN A 28 -0.36 10.76 -9.17
N ILE A 29 0.56 10.03 -8.53
CA ILE A 29 1.84 10.58 -8.06
C ILE A 29 2.64 11.22 -9.20
N PRO A 30 2.88 10.58 -10.36
CA PRO A 30 3.64 11.17 -11.45
C PRO A 30 3.03 12.47 -11.99
N TYR A 31 1.70 12.57 -12.01
CA TYR A 31 1.00 13.76 -12.48
C TYR A 31 1.21 14.96 -11.55
N HIS A 32 1.13 14.75 -10.24
CA HIS A 32 1.35 15.83 -9.26
C HIS A 32 2.84 16.16 -9.09
N GLU A 33 3.71 15.16 -9.13
CA GLU A 33 5.16 15.35 -9.04
C GLU A 33 5.69 16.13 -10.23
N GLY A 34 5.26 15.80 -11.46
CA GLY A 34 5.65 16.53 -12.68
C GLY A 34 5.16 17.98 -12.73
N ARG A 35 4.17 18.35 -11.91
CA ARG A 35 3.69 19.74 -11.76
C ARG A 35 4.30 20.47 -10.55
N GLY A 36 5.21 19.84 -9.82
CA GLY A 36 5.80 20.41 -8.61
C GLY A 36 4.84 20.48 -7.42
N ASN A 37 3.72 19.76 -7.45
CA ASN A 37 2.70 19.78 -6.40
C ASN A 37 3.05 18.77 -5.29
N LEU A 38 4.18 19.01 -4.61
CA LEU A 38 4.78 18.07 -3.65
C LEU A 38 3.90 17.82 -2.42
N GLU A 39 3.08 18.79 -2.01
CA GLU A 39 2.12 18.63 -0.91
C GLU A 39 1.10 17.54 -1.23
N GLU A 40 0.53 17.54 -2.43
CA GLU A 40 -0.44 16.54 -2.85
C GLU A 40 0.22 15.16 -3.01
N VAL A 41 1.45 15.11 -3.55
CA VAL A 41 2.23 13.86 -3.60
C VAL A 41 2.44 13.28 -2.20
N THR A 42 2.77 14.12 -1.23
CA THR A 42 2.99 13.71 0.17
C THR A 42 1.70 13.17 0.77
N LYS A 43 0.58 13.87 0.56
CA LYS A 43 -0.74 13.43 1.02
C LYS A 43 -1.17 12.10 0.38
N ILE A 44 -0.93 11.91 -0.92
CA ILE A 44 -1.22 10.65 -1.62
C ILE A 44 -0.39 9.50 -1.03
N LYS A 45 0.91 9.73 -0.77
CA LYS A 45 1.79 8.74 -0.14
C LYS A 45 1.35 8.40 1.28
N ASP A 46 0.93 9.40 2.07
CA ASP A 46 0.39 9.21 3.42
C ASP A 46 -0.92 8.39 3.39
N GLN A 47 -1.82 8.69 2.46
CA GLN A 47 -3.05 7.90 2.26
C GLN A 47 -2.76 6.45 1.90
N VAL A 48 -1.79 6.20 1.00
CA VAL A 48 -1.35 4.84 0.65
C VAL A 48 -0.78 4.14 1.88
N ALA A 49 0.10 4.79 2.64
CA ALA A 49 0.69 4.25 3.86
C ALA A 49 -0.38 3.89 4.90
N GLY A 50 -1.37 4.75 5.12
CA GLY A 50 -2.48 4.49 6.04
C GLY A 50 -3.38 3.33 5.62
N ILE A 51 -3.50 3.05 4.31
CA ILE A 51 -4.21 1.85 3.83
C ILE A 51 -3.41 0.59 4.16
N TRP A 52 -2.09 0.61 3.93
CA TRP A 52 -1.21 -0.52 4.25
C TRP A 52 -1.12 -0.78 5.76
N GLU A 53 -1.08 0.27 6.57
CA GLU A 53 -1.08 0.16 8.03
C GLU A 53 -2.38 -0.46 8.53
N LYS A 54 -3.54 0.03 8.06
CA LYS A 54 -4.84 -0.57 8.41
C LYS A 54 -4.98 -2.01 7.97
N ALA A 55 -4.46 -2.35 6.79
CA ALA A 55 -4.49 -3.73 6.33
C ALA A 55 -3.57 -4.62 7.16
N ARG A 56 -2.43 -4.08 7.62
CA ARG A 56 -1.57 -4.76 8.58
C ARG A 56 -2.30 -4.95 9.89
N GLU A 57 -2.83 -3.90 10.50
CA GLU A 57 -3.61 -4.02 11.73
C GLU A 57 -4.75 -5.01 11.59
N ALA A 58 -5.52 -4.97 10.50
CA ALA A 58 -6.62 -5.90 10.26
C ALA A 58 -6.19 -7.36 10.01
N GLN A 59 -4.95 -7.58 9.55
CA GLN A 59 -4.40 -8.92 9.35
C GLN A 59 -3.81 -9.50 10.64
N PHE A 60 -3.39 -8.64 11.56
CA PHE A 60 -2.71 -9.01 12.81
C PHE A 60 -3.56 -8.79 14.08
N ALA A 61 -4.76 -8.21 13.98
CA ALA A 61 -5.75 -8.03 15.05
C ALA A 61 -6.70 -9.21 15.15
#